data_AF-A0A422ZF09-F1
#
_entry.id   AF-A0A422ZF09-F1
#
_cell.length_a   1.000
_cell.length_b   1.000
_cell.length_c   1.000
_cell.angle_alpha   90.00
_cell.angle_beta   90.00
_cell.angle_gamma   90.00
#
_symmetry.space_group_name_H-M   'P 1'
#
loop_
_entity.id
_entity.type
_entity.pdbx_description
1 polymer ?
#
loop_
_entity_poly.entity_id
_entity_poly.type
_entity_poly.pdbx_seq_one_letter_code
_entity_poly.pdbx_strand_id
1 'polypeptide(L)' 'MEEAISGRQPHLAAAFTHYNENHPHSALGYHSPREYRRQRASLT' A
#
# COMPACT_ATOMS: atom_id res chain seq x y z
N MET A 1 9.72 19.44 -22.56
CA MET A 1 10.80 19.07 -21.63
C MET A 1 10.11 18.60 -20.36
N GLU A 2 9.71 17.32 -20.40
CA GLU A 2 8.97 16.62 -19.34
C GLU A 2 9.98 16.13 -18.30
N GLU A 3 10.36 16.96 -17.32
CA GLU A 3 11.15 16.50 -16.17
C GLU A 3 10.84 17.37 -14.95
N ALA A 4 9.87 16.94 -14.14
CA ALA A 4 9.68 17.45 -12.78
C ALA A 4 8.92 16.43 -11.90
N ILE A 5 9.42 15.19 -11.80
CA ILE A 5 9.03 14.28 -10.71
C ILE A 5 10.29 13.92 -9.91
N SER A 6 11.08 14.93 -9.55
CA SER A 6 12.11 14.81 -8.50
C SER A 6 11.48 15.09 -7.14
N GLY A 7 10.53 14.24 -6.74
CA GLY A 7 9.71 14.44 -5.54
C GLY A 7 9.56 13.19 -4.67
N ARG A 8 10.47 12.21 -4.76
CA ARG A 8 10.42 11.03 -3.86
C ARG A 8 10.76 11.49 -2.44
N GLN A 9 9.74 11.89 -1.70
CA GLN A 9 9.82 12.07 -0.25
C GLN A 9 9.98 10.68 0.38
N PRO A 10 11.17 10.31 0.88
CA PRO A 10 11.44 8.94 1.32
C PRO A 10 10.56 8.54 2.50
N HIS A 11 10.18 9.52 3.33
CA HIS A 11 9.25 9.33 4.44
C HIS A 11 7.83 9.00 3.97
N LEU A 12 7.35 9.62 2.88
CA LEU A 12 6.02 9.30 2.32
C LEU A 12 6.03 7.93 1.67
N ALA A 13 7.07 7.61 0.89
CA ALA A 13 7.22 6.29 0.30
C ALA A 13 7.26 5.19 1.39
N ALA A 14 8.02 5.42 2.46
CA ALA A 14 8.07 4.51 3.60
C ALA A 14 6.72 4.40 4.33
N ALA A 15 6.01 5.52 4.54
CA ALA A 15 4.71 5.53 5.18
C ALA A 15 3.65 4.78 4.36
N PHE A 16 3.62 4.98 3.04
CA PHE A 16 2.71 4.24 2.16
C PHE A 16 3.04 2.75 2.14
N THR A 17 4.32 2.37 2.09
CA THR A 17 4.72 0.96 2.19
C THR A 17 4.29 0.37 3.52
N HIS A 18 4.60 1.05 4.64
CA HIS A 18 4.22 0.59 5.98
C HIS A 18 2.70 0.43 6.12
N TYR A 19 1.93 1.40 5.65
CA TYR A 19 0.47 1.32 5.65
C TYR A 19 -0.04 0.13 4.84
N ASN A 20 0.46 -0.05 3.62
CA ASN A 20 0.01 -1.13 2.74
C ASN A 20 0.36 -2.53 3.28
N GLU A 21 1.48 -2.66 3.97
CA GLU A 21 1.99 -3.96 4.42
C GLU A 21 1.53 -4.36 5.82
N ASN A 22 1.37 -3.39 6.74
CA ASN A 22 1.24 -3.70 8.16
C ASN A 22 -0.04 -3.15 8.80
N HIS A 23 -0.75 -2.21 8.17
CA HIS A 23 -1.88 -1.55 8.83
C HIS A 23 -3.14 -2.45 8.79
N PRO A 24 -3.62 -2.94 9.95
CA PRO A 24 -4.85 -3.72 9.97
C PRO A 24 -6.06 -2.80 9.77
N HIS A 25 -6.93 -3.16 8.84
CA HIS A 25 -8.10 -2.35 8.51
C HIS A 25 -9.40 -3.11 8.81
N SER A 26 -10.28 -2.55 9.64
CA SER A 26 -11.53 -3.21 10.09
C SER A 26 -12.46 -3.57 8.92
N ALA A 27 -12.61 -2.67 7.94
CA ALA A 27 -13.37 -2.95 6.71
C ALA A 27 -12.77 -4.06 5.83
N LEU A 28 -11.48 -4.40 6.02
CA LEU A 28 -10.81 -5.51 5.35
C LEU A 28 -10.76 -6.77 6.22
N GLY A 29 -11.57 -6.86 7.29
CA GLY A 29 -11.55 -7.99 8.21
C GLY A 29 -10.27 -8.05 9.06
N TYR A 30 -9.68 -6.90 9.37
CA TYR A 30 -8.39 -6.76 10.07
C TYR A 30 -7.16 -7.23 9.29
N HIS A 31 -7.31 -7.47 7.98
CA HIS A 31 -6.16 -7.70 7.09
C HIS A 31 -5.49 -6.39 6.68
N SER A 32 -4.19 -6.47 6.34
CA SER A 32 -3.51 -5.37 5.66
C SER A 32 -4.04 -5.19 4.23
N PRO A 33 -3.93 -3.98 3.64
CA PRO A 33 -4.31 -3.75 2.25
C PRO A 33 -3.64 -4.69 1.24
N ARG A 34 -2.40 -5.13 1.52
CA ARG A 34 -1.67 -6.10 0.69
C ARG A 34 -2.27 -7.50 0.81
N GLU A 35 -2.56 -7.96 2.03
CA GLU A 35 -3.15 -9.28 2.26
C GLU A 35 -4.52 -9.40 1.63
N TYR A 36 -5.37 -8.39 1.80
CA TYR A 36 -6.69 -8.37 1.18
C TYR A 36 -6.61 -8.52 -0.35
N ARG A 37 -5.71 -7.78 -1.00
CA ARG A 37 -5.47 -7.88 -2.46
C ARG A 37 -5.02 -9.28 -2.86
N ARG A 38 -4.11 -9.91 -2.10
CA ARG A 38 -3.64 -11.28 -2.37
C ARG A 38 -4.78 -12.30 -2.26
N GLN A 39 -5.60 -12.20 -1.21
CA GLN A 39 -6.77 -13.07 -1.04
C GLN A 39 -7.75 -12.92 -2.20
N ARG A 40 -8.04 -11.68 -2.63
CA ARG A 40 -8.93 -11.40 -3.77
C ARG A 40 -8.36 -11.91 -5.10
N ALA A 41 -7.05 -11.81 -5.30
CA ALA A 41 -6.39 -12.33 -6.49
C ALA A 41 -6.38 -13.87 -6.54
N SER A 42 -6.33 -14.55 -5.38
CA SER A 42 -6.40 -16.02 -5.32
C SER A 42 -7.82 -16.59 -5.46
N LEU A 43 -8.85 -15.74 -5.43
CA LEU A 43 -10.26 -16.13 -5.63
C LEU A 43 -10.69 -16.08 -7.10
N THR A 44 -9.75 -15.79 -8.01
CA THR A 44 -9.94 -15.79 -9.48
C THR A 44 -9.14 -16.92 -10.08
#